data_AF-A0A2G1WQJ3-F1
#
_entry.id   AF-A0A2G1WQJ3-F1
#
_cell.length_a   1.000
_cell.length_b   1.000
_cell.length_c   1.000
_cell.angle_alpha   90.00
_cell.angle_beta   90.00
_cell.angle_gamma   90.00
#
_symmetry.space_group_name_H-M   'P 1'
#
loop_
_entity.id
_entity.type
_entity.pdbx_description
1 polymer ?
#
loop_
_entity_poly.entity_id
_entity_poly.type
_entity_poly.pdbx_seq_one_letter_code
_entity_poly.pdbx_strand_id
1 'polypeptide(L)' 'MHSDEELLEERLKWLKEAKRVQESRINHHQNPYLECFKNHYLPIQFQRLTDIDSSVLEEHIERLERDLQDAKEGEFKKK' A
#
# COMPACT_ATOMS: atom_id res chain seq x y z
N MET A 1 -20.70 3.71 6.21
CA MET A 1 -20.01 2.55 6.80
C MET A 1 -19.25 1.92 5.66
N HIS A 2 -17.92 2.00 5.66
CA HIS A 2 -17.12 1.26 4.67
C HIS A 2 -17.07 -0.21 5.08
N SER A 3 -17.14 -1.12 4.10
CA SER A 3 -16.93 -2.52 4.39
C SER A 3 -15.46 -2.75 4.77
N ASP A 4 -15.18 -3.81 5.53
CA ASP A 4 -13.81 -4.17 5.88
C ASP A 4 -12.96 -4.43 4.61
N GLU A 5 -13.59 -4.89 3.53
CA GLU A 5 -12.99 -5.02 2.19
C GLU A 5 -12.54 -3.68 1.61
N GLU A 6 -13.43 -2.66 1.58
CA GLU A 6 -13.10 -1.32 1.06
C GLU A 6 -11.92 -0.70 1.82
N LEU A 7 -11.88 -0.89 3.14
CA LEU A 7 -10.78 -0.41 4.00
C LEU A 7 -9.46 -1.13 3.69
N LEU A 8 -9.51 -2.45 3.45
CA LEU A 8 -8.34 -3.24 3.07
C LEU A 8 -7.84 -2.85 1.69
N GLU A 9 -8.72 -2.67 0.71
CA GLU A 9 -8.36 -2.22 -0.64
C GLU A 9 -7.74 -0.83 -0.66
N GLU A 10 -8.33 0.12 0.08
CA GLU A 10 -7.77 1.47 0.19
C GLU A 10 -6.39 1.44 0.85
N ARG A 11 -6.23 0.66 1.93
CA ARG A 11 -4.95 0.51 2.61
C ARG A 11 -3.90 -0.13 1.71
N LEU A 12 -4.27 -1.16 0.95
CA LEU A 12 -3.40 -1.82 -0.01
C LEU A 12 -2.94 -0.86 -1.10
N LYS A 13 -3.86 -0.06 -1.64
CA LYS A 13 -3.57 0.97 -2.65
C LYS A 13 -2.48 1.94 -2.15
N TRP A 14 -2.65 2.47 -0.94
CA TRP A 14 -1.68 3.42 -0.38
C TRP A 14 -0.32 2.80 -0.07
N LEU A 15 -0.29 1.52 0.35
CA LEU A 15 0.97 0.79 0.55
C LEU A 15 1.73 0.57 -0.77
N LYS A 16 1.02 0.22 -1.84
CA LYS A 16 1.61 0.09 -3.18
C LYS A 16 2.18 1.41 -3.68
N GLU A 17 1.46 2.52 -3.49
CA GLU A 17 1.96 3.85 -3.84
C GLU A 17 3.16 4.27 -2.98
N ALA A 18 3.19 3.93 -1.69
CA ALA A 18 4.36 4.15 -0.84
C ALA A 18 5.59 3.36 -1.33
N LYS A 19 5.40 2.09 -1.73
CA LYS A 19 6.46 1.25 -2.32
C LYS A 19 7.00 1.89 -3.60
N ARG A 20 6.12 2.36 -4.48
CA ARG A 20 6.50 3.05 -5.73
C ARG A 20 7.35 4.30 -5.50
N VAL A 21 7.00 5.10 -4.49
CA VAL A 21 7.79 6.28 -4.10
C VAL A 21 9.17 5.84 -3.59
N GLN A 22 9.22 4.80 -2.75
CA GLN A 22 10.46 4.28 -2.21
C GLN A 22 11.40 3.73 -3.30
N GLU A 23 10.88 2.92 -4.23
CA GLU A 23 11.64 2.37 -5.36
C GLU A 23 12.22 3.47 -6.24
N SER A 24 11.47 4.55 -6.48
CA SER A 24 11.97 5.71 -7.22
C SER A 24 13.18 6.37 -6.54
N ARG A 25 13.20 6.40 -5.20
CA ARG A 25 14.33 6.95 -4.44
C ARG A 25 15.57 6.05 -4.50
N ILE A 26 15.36 4.73 -4.40
CA ILE A 26 16.45 3.73 -4.46
C ILE A 26 17.07 3.68 -5.86
N ASN A 27 16.25 3.72 -6.92
CA ASN A 27 16.72 3.60 -8.29
C ASN A 27 17.44 4.86 -8.82
N HIS A 28 17.75 5.85 -7.96
CA HIS A 28 18.38 7.14 -8.29
C HIS A 28 17.68 7.98 -9.37
N HIS A 29 16.58 7.50 -9.93
CA HIS A 29 15.61 8.27 -10.68
C HIS A 29 14.74 9.05 -9.71
N GLN A 30 15.31 10.10 -9.11
CA GLN A 30 14.55 11.06 -8.31
C GLN A 30 13.48 11.67 -9.20
N ASN A 31 12.27 11.12 -9.11
CA ASN A 31 11.13 11.60 -9.87
C ASN A 31 10.48 12.71 -9.05
N PRO A 32 10.58 13.99 -9.47
CA PRO A 32 10.02 15.11 -8.72
C PRO A 32 8.49 14.99 -8.56
N TYR A 33 7.82 14.28 -9.46
CA TYR A 33 6.40 13.95 -9.31
C TYR A 33 6.15 13.06 -8.09
N LEU A 34 6.98 12.03 -7.87
CA LEU A 34 6.79 11.09 -6.76
C LEU A 34 7.16 11.69 -5.40
N GLU A 35 8.14 12.60 -5.37
CA GLU A 35 8.43 13.43 -4.19
C GLU A 35 7.26 14.38 -3.86
N CYS A 36 6.69 15.04 -4.87
CA CYS A 36 5.50 15.87 -4.68
C CYS A 36 4.30 15.03 -4.20
N PHE A 37 4.14 13.83 -4.77
CA PHE A 37 3.10 12.88 -4.42
C PHE A 37 3.20 12.43 -2.96
N LYS A 38 4.39 12.06 -2.48
CA LYS A 38 4.65 11.74 -1.07
C LYS A 38 4.16 12.84 -0.14
N ASN A 39 4.45 14.09 -0.47
CA ASN A 39 4.20 15.22 0.43
C ASN A 39 2.74 15.70 0.41
N HIS A 40 2.04 15.62 -0.73
CA HIS A 40 0.71 16.23 -0.90
C HIS A 40 -0.45 15.24 -1.02
N TYR A 41 -0.20 14.02 -1.48
CA TYR A 41 -1.25 13.06 -1.82
C TYR A 41 -1.18 11.79 -0.97
N LEU A 42 0.01 11.36 -0.57
CA LEU A 42 0.17 10.18 0.27
C LEU A 42 -0.24 10.51 1.71
N PRO A 43 -1.18 9.77 2.34
CA PRO A 43 -1.58 10.04 3.71
C PRO A 43 -0.40 9.88 4.67
N ILE A 44 -0.35 10.70 5.72
CA ILE A 44 0.78 10.80 6.67
C ILE A 44 1.20 9.43 7.24
N GLN A 45 0.23 8.56 7.51
CA GLN A 45 0.50 7.21 8.02
C GLN A 45 1.30 6.33 7.05
N PHE A 46 1.17 6.55 5.74
CA PHE A 46 1.92 5.84 4.70
C PHE A 46 3.19 6.58 4.26
N GLN A 47 3.30 7.89 4.50
CA GLN A 47 4.53 8.64 4.22
C GLN A 47 5.74 8.06 4.94
N ARG A 48 5.58 7.67 6.20
CA ARG A 48 6.64 7.04 7.00
C ARG A 48 7.06 5.68 6.46
N LEU A 49 6.17 5.00 5.72
CA LEU A 49 6.46 3.71 5.11
C LEU A 49 7.30 3.83 3.85
N THR A 50 7.49 5.04 3.31
CA THR A 50 8.44 5.26 2.19
C THR A 50 9.91 5.28 2.65
N ASP A 51 10.15 5.30 3.96
CA ASP A 51 11.47 5.41 4.59
C ASP A 51 11.90 4.12 5.31
N ILE A 52 11.05 3.07 5.35
CA ILE A 52 11.36 1.75 5.92
C ILE A 52 11.95 0.82 4.85
N ASP A 53 12.42 -0.36 5.23
CA ASP A 53 12.95 -1.35 4.29
C ASP A 53 11.87 -1.88 3.32
N SER A 54 12.21 -2.03 2.03
CA SER A 54 11.27 -2.46 0.99
C SER A 54 10.75 -3.87 1.21
N SER A 55 11.57 -4.75 1.80
CA SER A 55 11.17 -6.13 2.11
C SER A 55 10.07 -6.19 3.17
N VAL A 56 10.15 -5.32 4.18
CA VAL A 56 9.13 -5.21 5.25
C VAL A 56 7.81 -4.69 4.68
N LEU A 57 7.88 -3.70 3.78
CA LEU A 57 6.71 -3.16 3.11
C LEU A 57 6.06 -4.20 2.19
N GLU A 58 6.87 -4.97 1.46
CA GLU A 58 6.42 -6.04 0.58
C GLU A 58 5.72 -7.17 1.35
N GLU A 59 6.30 -7.64 2.46
CA GLU A 59 5.67 -8.64 3.33
C GLU A 59 4.30 -8.16 3.85
N HIS A 60 4.20 -6.87 4.20
CA HIS A 60 2.95 -6.27 4.67
C HIS A 60 1.90 -6.20 3.55
N ILE A 61 2.30 -5.89 2.31
CA ILE A 61 1.42 -5.89 1.14
C ILE A 61 0.91 -7.31 0.88
N GLU A 62 1.80 -8.30 0.80
CA GLU A 62 1.43 -9.70 0.52
C GLU A 62 0.46 -10.25 1.58
N ARG A 63 0.67 -9.89 2.85
CA ARG A 63 -0.25 -10.28 3.93
C ARG A 63 -1.64 -9.68 3.72
N LEU A 64 -1.74 -8.39 3.41
CA LEU A 64 -3.03 -7.75 3.17
C LEU A 64 -3.70 -8.24 1.90
N GLU A 65 -2.95 -8.61 0.86
CA GLU A 65 -3.51 -9.23 -0.34
C GLU A 65 -4.14 -10.60 -0.02
N ARG A 66 -3.48 -11.40 0.83
CA ARG A 66 -4.07 -12.65 1.33
C ARG A 66 -5.31 -12.40 2.17
N ASP A 67 -5.24 -11.48 3.13
CA ASP A 67 -6.39 -11.16 4.00
C ASP A 67 -7.58 -10.65 3.18
N LEU A 68 -7.32 -9.85 2.13
CA LEU A 68 -8.34 -9.38 1.20
C LEU A 68 -8.92 -10.52 0.35
N GLN A 69 -8.05 -11.41 -0.14
CA GLN A 69 -8.48 -12.59 -0.90
C GLN A 69 -9.33 -13.53 -0.03
N ASP A 70 -8.91 -13.78 1.21
CA ASP A 70 -9.65 -14.58 2.19
C ASP A 70 -10.98 -13.91 2.58
N ALA A 71 -11.03 -12.58 2.66
CA ALA A 71 -12.29 -11.86 2.88
C ALA A 71 -13.25 -12.04 1.69
N LYS A 72 -12.75 -11.88 0.46
CA LYS A 72 -13.50 -12.11 -0.79
C LYS A 72 -13.97 -13.57 -0.91
N GLU A 73 -13.12 -14.54 -0.57
CA GLU A 73 -13.41 -15.97 -0.61
C GLU A 73 -14.30 -16.43 0.55
N GLY A 74 -14.17 -15.82 1.72
CA GLY A 74 -15.00 -16.05 2.90
C GLY A 74 -16.44 -15.59 2.69
N GLU A 75 -16.66 -14.55 1.88
CA GLU A 75 -17.98 -14.23 1.34
C GLU A 75 -18.44 -15.25 0.28
N PHE A 76 -17.52 -15.75 -0.55
CA PHE A 76 -17.82 -16.73 -1.61
C PHE A 76 -18.18 -18.12 -1.09
N LYS A 77 -17.65 -18.55 0.08
CA LYS A 77 -17.93 -19.84 0.71
C LYS A 77 -19.26 -19.90 1.49
N LYS A 78 -20.06 -18.84 1.48
CA LYS A 78 -21.42 -18.80 2.09
C LYS A 78 -22.57 -18.97 1.08
N LYS A 79 -22.33 -19.62 -0.06
CA LYS A 79 -23.39 -20.01 -1.01
C LYS A 79 -23.67 -21.50 -1.00
#